data_AF-A0A368F6P9-F1
#
_entry.id   AF-A0A368F6P9-F1
#
_cell.length_a   1.000
_cell.length_b   1.000
_cell.length_c   1.000
_cell.angle_alpha   90.00
_cell.angle_beta   90.00
_cell.angle_gamma   90.00
#
_symmetry.space_group_name_H-M   'P 1'
#
loop_
_entity.id
_entity.type
_entity.pdbx_description
1 polymer ?
#
loop_
_entity_poly.entity_id
_entity_poly.type
_entity_poly.pdbx_seq_one_letter_code
_entity_poly.pdbx_strand_id
1 'polypeptide(L)'
;MDVAGPSNQSAEGKPVQTEGRSADFESYLDFEVPYTPEDHAVNSFKYITNEKHWDLIFEANGKAIAQANRLLVAAFSTCLEQALLKAPTGVATLEFDSAATGISEETLLQVLDYMQTGSCRSSPQLLHAAEFLGCAALKEVPNLALSRCASRGYPSLPI
;
A
#
# COMPACT_ATOMS: atom_id res chain seq x y z
N MET A 1 -37.78 51.18 -27.86
CA MET A 1 -37.33 52.54 -28.26
C MET A 1 -35.97 52.73 -27.63
N ASP A 2 -34.93 52.69 -28.46
CA ASP A 2 -33.58 53.16 -28.17
C ASP A 2 -33.58 54.63 -27.74
N VAL A 3 -32.74 55.02 -26.78
CA VAL A 3 -32.02 56.30 -26.83
C VAL A 3 -30.65 56.18 -26.11
N ALA A 4 -29.62 56.44 -26.91
CA ALA A 4 -28.24 56.85 -26.71
C ALA A 4 -27.76 57.47 -25.36
N GLY A 5 -26.45 57.31 -25.08
CA GLY A 5 -25.63 58.23 -24.25
C GLY A 5 -25.36 59.58 -24.95
N PRO A 6 -24.33 60.41 -24.62
CA PRO A 6 -23.13 60.16 -23.78
C PRO A 6 -22.63 61.36 -22.90
N SER A 7 -21.44 61.15 -22.30
CA SER A 7 -20.32 62.10 -22.06
C SER A 7 -20.19 62.96 -20.78
N ASN A 8 -19.10 62.60 -20.06
CA ASN A 8 -18.00 63.39 -19.49
C ASN A 8 -18.22 64.37 -18.32
N GLN A 9 -17.48 64.14 -17.24
CA GLN A 9 -16.48 65.09 -16.77
C GLN A 9 -15.36 64.40 -15.96
N SER A 10 -14.13 64.79 -16.31
CA SER A 10 -12.86 64.39 -15.73
C SER A 10 -12.53 65.33 -14.56
N ALA A 11 -11.96 64.81 -13.47
CA ALA A 11 -11.21 65.62 -12.52
C ALA A 11 -10.04 64.80 -11.95
N GLU A 12 -8.87 65.40 -12.03
CA GLU A 12 -7.53 64.87 -11.84
C GLU A 12 -7.19 64.48 -10.38
N GLY A 13 -6.40 63.42 -10.24
CA GLY A 13 -5.11 63.43 -9.54
C GLY A 13 -5.06 63.52 -8.00
N LYS A 14 -4.70 62.40 -7.36
CA LYS A 14 -3.46 62.32 -6.54
C LYS A 14 -3.09 60.87 -6.18
N PRO A 15 -1.78 60.57 -6.03
CA PRO A 15 -1.28 59.20 -5.93
C PRO A 15 -0.93 58.78 -4.50
N VAL A 16 -0.76 57.46 -4.34
CA VAL A 16 -0.02 56.75 -3.28
C VAL A 16 -0.64 56.77 -1.87
N GLN A 17 -1.08 55.58 -1.40
CA GLN A 17 -0.46 54.93 -0.25
C GLN A 17 -0.84 53.45 -0.21
N THR A 18 0.15 52.63 -0.53
CA THR A 18 0.18 51.18 -0.35
C THR A 18 0.45 50.93 1.13
N GLU A 19 -0.56 50.66 1.93
CA GLU A 19 -0.34 50.23 3.32
C GLU A 19 -1.28 49.10 3.69
N GLY A 20 -0.68 48.04 4.23
CA GLY A 20 -1.38 47.05 5.05
C GLY A 20 -1.83 45.77 4.38
N ARG A 21 -1.07 45.21 3.43
CA ARG A 21 -1.26 43.80 3.03
C ARG A 21 -0.73 42.91 4.17
N SER A 22 -1.60 42.64 5.15
CA SER A 22 -1.61 41.51 6.08
C SER A 22 -0.29 40.71 6.17
N ALA A 23 0.61 41.14 7.07
CA ALA A 23 1.78 40.35 7.46
C ALA A 23 1.41 39.07 8.25
N ASP A 24 0.13 38.88 8.59
CA ASP A 24 -0.36 37.74 9.36
C ASP A 24 -0.84 36.56 8.50
N PHE A 25 -0.80 36.67 7.16
CA PHE A 25 -1.19 35.56 6.27
C PHE A 25 -0.01 34.62 5.94
N GLU A 26 1.22 35.13 5.94
CA GLU A 26 2.41 34.33 5.63
C GLU A 26 2.89 33.47 6.80
N SER A 27 2.43 33.74 8.03
CA SER A 27 2.71 32.94 9.24
C SER A 27 1.96 31.60 9.27
N TYR A 28 0.98 31.38 8.40
CA TYR A 28 0.25 30.11 8.30
C TYR A 28 0.85 29.15 7.27
N LEU A 29 1.90 29.56 6.55
CA LEU A 29 2.61 28.74 5.57
C LEU A 29 3.87 28.09 6.12
N ASP A 30 4.12 28.19 7.44
CA ASP A 30 5.29 27.58 8.05
C ASP A 30 4.92 26.22 8.66
N PHE A 31 5.50 25.18 8.03
CA PHE A 31 5.44 23.75 8.37
C PHE A 31 4.25 22.90 7.88
N GLU A 32 3.88 23.00 6.60
CA GLU A 32 3.46 21.77 5.91
C GLU A 32 4.70 20.88 5.77
N VAL A 33 4.88 19.93 6.70
CA VAL A 33 5.77 18.79 6.47
C VAL A 33 5.33 18.20 5.13
N PRO A 34 6.21 18.13 4.11
CA PRO A 34 5.80 17.68 2.79
C PRO A 34 5.29 16.24 2.92
N TYR A 35 3.99 16.05 2.72
CA TYR A 35 3.38 14.73 2.68
C TYR A 35 3.86 14.02 1.44
N THR A 36 4.77 13.06 1.62
CA THR A 36 5.40 12.37 0.50
C THR A 36 4.52 11.21 0.01
N PRO A 37 4.67 10.75 -1.25
CA PRO A 37 4.05 9.51 -1.70
C PRO A 37 4.39 8.30 -0.83
N GLU A 38 5.58 8.28 -0.23
CA GLU A 38 6.03 7.25 0.70
C GLU A 38 5.21 7.30 2.00
N ASP A 39 5.00 8.49 2.57
CA ASP A 39 4.11 8.68 3.72
C ASP A 39 2.68 8.25 3.39
N HIS A 40 2.22 8.53 2.16
CA HIS A 40 0.92 8.09 1.69
C HIS A 40 0.80 6.57 1.64
N ALA A 41 1.82 5.89 1.10
CA ALA A 41 1.85 4.44 1.02
C ALA A 41 1.87 3.79 2.41
N VAL A 42 2.70 4.29 3.33
CA VAL A 42 2.78 3.77 4.72
C VAL A 42 1.47 3.96 5.46
N ASN A 43 0.85 5.13 5.37
CA ASN A 43 -0.42 5.41 6.03
C ASN A 43 -1.56 4.57 5.45
N SER A 44 -1.62 4.43 4.12
CA SER A 44 -2.63 3.61 3.44
C SER A 44 -2.47 2.13 3.78
N PHE A 45 -1.23 1.63 3.79
CA PHE A 45 -0.93 0.26 4.16
C PHE A 45 -1.33 -0.03 5.62
N LYS A 46 -1.01 0.87 6.56
CA LYS A 46 -1.42 0.76 7.96
C LYS A 46 -2.94 0.75 8.14
N TYR A 47 -3.66 1.51 7.31
CA TYR A 47 -5.11 1.51 7.32
C TYR A 47 -5.66 0.17 6.81
N ILE A 48 -5.22 -0.30 5.63
CA ILE A 48 -5.72 -1.53 4.99
C ILE A 48 -5.41 -2.79 5.79
N THR A 49 -4.26 -2.82 6.47
CA THR A 49 -3.84 -3.95 7.33
C THR A 49 -4.60 -4.00 8.66
N ASN A 50 -5.43 -3.01 8.99
CA ASN A 50 -6.22 -3.05 10.22
C ASN A 50 -7.25 -4.21 10.20
N GLU A 51 -7.33 -4.95 11.31
CA GLU A 51 -8.22 -6.12 11.45
C GLU A 51 -9.71 -5.79 11.23
N LYS A 52 -10.10 -4.53 11.44
CA LYS A 52 -11.47 -4.03 11.15
C LYS A 52 -11.86 -4.13 9.67
N HIS A 53 -10.90 -4.31 8.78
CA HIS A 53 -11.11 -4.45 7.34
C HIS A 53 -10.92 -5.89 6.85
N TRP A 54 -10.78 -6.86 7.76
CA TRP A 54 -10.71 -8.25 7.35
C TRP A 54 -12.07 -8.74 6.88
N ASP A 55 -12.08 -9.23 5.65
CA ASP A 55 -13.28 -9.64 4.93
C ASP A 55 -13.04 -10.91 4.11
N LEU A 56 -11.91 -11.57 4.35
CA LEU A 56 -11.54 -12.86 3.81
C LEU A 56 -11.14 -13.80 4.94
N ILE A 57 -11.70 -15.01 4.94
CA ILE A 57 -11.40 -16.10 5.86
C ILE A 57 -10.72 -17.20 5.05
N PHE A 58 -9.56 -17.65 5.49
CA PHE A 58 -8.94 -18.87 4.99
C PHE A 58 -9.38 -20.04 5.87
N GLU A 59 -9.87 -21.10 5.24
CA GLU A 59 -10.24 -22.34 5.92
C GLU A 59 -9.36 -23.49 5.45
N ALA A 60 -9.11 -24.45 6.34
CA ALA A 60 -8.53 -25.73 5.98
C ALA A 60 -9.31 -26.83 6.69
N ASN A 61 -9.84 -27.78 5.91
CA ASN A 61 -10.70 -28.85 6.39
C ASN A 61 -11.94 -28.31 7.13
N GLY A 62 -12.52 -27.22 6.63
CA GLY A 62 -13.70 -26.56 7.21
C GLY A 62 -13.45 -25.86 8.55
N LYS A 63 -12.18 -25.60 8.90
CA LYS A 63 -11.81 -24.80 10.08
C LYS A 63 -11.11 -23.52 9.63
N ALA A 64 -11.52 -22.38 10.17
CA ALA A 64 -10.83 -21.12 9.96
C ALA A 64 -9.41 -21.15 10.52
N ILE A 65 -8.43 -20.84 9.67
CA ILE A 65 -7.00 -20.83 9.98
C ILE A 65 -6.39 -19.41 9.95
N ALA A 66 -6.95 -18.50 9.14
CA ALA A 66 -6.50 -17.12 9.07
C ALA A 66 -7.62 -16.18 8.59
N GLN A 67 -7.43 -14.88 8.84
CA GLN A 67 -8.26 -13.82 8.30
C GLN A 67 -7.37 -12.74 7.68
N ALA A 68 -7.87 -12.11 6.62
CA ALA A 68 -7.14 -11.07 5.90
C ALA A 68 -8.09 -10.10 5.21
N ASN A 69 -7.52 -9.03 4.66
CA ASN A 69 -8.22 -8.13 3.76
C ASN A 69 -8.07 -8.61 2.30
N ARG A 70 -9.18 -8.75 1.56
CA ARG A 70 -9.17 -9.26 0.18
C ARG A 70 -8.30 -8.41 -0.76
N LEU A 71 -8.29 -7.09 -0.57
CA LEU A 71 -7.54 -6.16 -1.42
C LEU A 71 -6.04 -6.38 -1.23
N LEU A 72 -5.61 -6.57 0.01
CA LEU A 72 -4.22 -6.87 0.33
C LEU A 72 -3.78 -8.20 -0.30
N VAL A 73 -4.58 -9.25 -0.13
CA VAL A 73 -4.27 -10.58 -0.68
C VAL A 73 -4.20 -10.54 -2.20
N ALA A 74 -5.17 -9.90 -2.86
CA ALA A 74 -5.18 -9.77 -4.32
C ALA A 74 -4.01 -8.94 -4.86
N ALA A 75 -3.59 -7.88 -4.14
CA ALA A 75 -2.45 -7.07 -4.53
C ALA A 75 -1.12 -7.85 -4.55
N PHE A 76 -0.99 -8.88 -3.70
CA PHE A 76 0.21 -9.70 -3.63
C PHE A 76 0.14 -10.98 -4.46
N SER A 77 -1.04 -11.59 -4.62
CA SER A 77 -1.20 -12.92 -5.21
C SER A 77 -2.19 -12.92 -6.36
N THR A 78 -1.68 -13.14 -7.58
CA THR A 78 -2.52 -13.27 -8.78
C THR A 78 -3.40 -14.54 -8.74
N CYS A 79 -2.91 -15.62 -8.13
CA CYS A 79 -3.70 -16.85 -7.96
C CYS A 79 -4.93 -16.61 -7.06
N LEU A 80 -4.72 -15.95 -5.91
CA LEU A 80 -5.79 -15.64 -4.97
C LEU A 80 -6.71 -14.54 -5.52
N GLU A 81 -6.19 -13.56 -6.26
CA GLU A 81 -7.00 -12.59 -6.99
C GLU A 81 -8.03 -13.29 -7.90
N GLN A 82 -7.61 -14.25 -8.72
CA GLN A 82 -8.51 -14.99 -9.61
C GLN A 82 -9.57 -15.80 -8.85
N ALA A 83 -9.23 -16.34 -7.67
CA ALA A 83 -10.19 -17.00 -6.81
C ALA A 83 -11.21 -15.99 -6.23
N LEU A 84 -10.74 -14.81 -5.80
CA LEU A 84 -11.55 -13.76 -5.19
C LEU A 84 -12.50 -13.07 -6.18
N LEU A 85 -12.18 -13.04 -7.48
CA LEU A 85 -13.11 -12.52 -8.51
C LEU A 85 -14.44 -13.27 -8.57
N LYS A 86 -14.48 -14.52 -8.08
CA LYS A 86 -15.69 -15.35 -8.03
C LYS A 86 -16.33 -15.37 -6.65
N ALA A 87 -15.73 -14.70 -5.67
CA ALA A 87 -16.19 -14.69 -4.29
C ALA A 87 -17.46 -13.83 -4.13
N PRO A 88 -18.31 -14.14 -3.14
CA PRO A 88 -19.50 -13.35 -2.86
C PRO A 88 -19.14 -11.93 -2.37
N THR A 89 -20.13 -11.03 -2.46
CA THR A 89 -20.10 -9.73 -1.78
C THR A 89 -20.25 -9.92 -0.27
N GLY A 90 -19.46 -9.21 0.53
CA GLY A 90 -19.37 -9.43 1.99
C GLY A 90 -18.25 -10.40 2.35
N VAL A 91 -18.23 -10.95 3.57
CA VAL A 91 -17.15 -11.83 4.02
C VAL A 91 -17.03 -13.05 3.09
N ALA A 92 -15.85 -13.24 2.53
CA ALA A 92 -15.53 -14.36 1.65
C ALA A 92 -14.78 -15.44 2.43
N THR A 93 -15.03 -16.70 2.09
CA THR A 93 -14.29 -17.84 2.61
C THR A 93 -13.55 -18.52 1.47
N LEU A 94 -12.27 -18.81 1.66
CA LEU A 94 -11.42 -19.52 0.73
C LEU A 94 -10.91 -20.79 1.40
N GLU A 95 -11.36 -21.95 0.89
CA GLU A 95 -10.88 -23.24 1.36
C GLU A 95 -9.49 -23.52 0.77
N PHE A 96 -8.58 -23.91 1.64
CA PHE A 96 -7.21 -24.21 1.32
C PHE A 96 -6.91 -25.69 1.61
N ASP A 97 -6.70 -26.44 0.55
CA ASP A 97 -6.32 -27.85 0.65
C ASP A 97 -4.79 -27.97 0.57
N SER A 98 -4.17 -28.23 1.73
CA SER A 98 -2.72 -28.44 1.84
C SER A 98 -2.23 -29.64 1.01
N ALA A 99 -3.05 -30.70 0.87
CA ALA A 99 -2.67 -31.87 0.10
C ALA A 99 -2.72 -31.60 -1.41
N ALA A 100 -3.71 -30.83 -1.88
CA ALA A 100 -3.82 -30.46 -3.28
C ALA A 100 -2.76 -29.44 -3.71
N THR A 101 -2.44 -28.48 -2.84
CA THR A 101 -1.47 -27.40 -3.13
C THR A 101 -0.02 -27.81 -2.86
N GLY A 102 0.20 -28.82 -2.00
CA GLY A 102 1.54 -29.18 -1.52
C GLY A 102 2.16 -28.13 -0.60
N ILE A 103 1.37 -27.19 -0.09
CA ILE A 103 1.80 -26.11 0.81
C ILE A 103 1.22 -26.39 2.19
N SER A 104 2.04 -26.39 3.23
CA SER A 104 1.55 -26.55 4.61
C SER A 104 0.78 -25.31 5.07
N GLU A 105 -0.16 -25.50 5.99
CA GLU A 105 -0.89 -24.40 6.66
C GLU A 105 0.09 -23.38 7.26
N GLU A 106 1.13 -23.85 7.96
CA GLU A 106 2.17 -22.97 8.52
C GLU A 106 2.85 -22.11 7.44
N THR A 107 3.15 -22.69 6.28
CA THR A 107 3.78 -21.94 5.18
C THR A 107 2.81 -20.91 4.60
N LEU A 108 1.51 -21.25 4.47
CA LEU A 108 0.49 -20.28 4.06
C LEU A 108 0.41 -19.11 5.04
N LEU A 109 0.41 -19.39 6.35
CA LEU A 109 0.41 -18.35 7.39
C LEU A 109 1.63 -17.42 7.27
N GLN A 110 2.81 -17.96 6.96
CA GLN A 110 4.01 -17.15 6.71
C GLN A 110 3.88 -16.27 5.46
N VAL A 111 3.24 -16.75 4.39
CA VAL A 111 2.94 -15.93 3.21
C VAL A 111 1.97 -14.79 3.56
N LEU A 112 0.92 -15.08 4.33
CA LEU A 112 -0.06 -14.07 4.74
C LEU A 112 0.56 -13.03 5.70
N ASP A 113 1.39 -13.47 6.64
CA ASP A 113 2.14 -12.57 7.53
C ASP A 113 3.08 -11.66 6.76
N TYR A 114 3.73 -12.17 5.70
CA TYR A 114 4.50 -11.34 4.79
C TYR A 114 3.63 -10.29 4.07
N MET A 115 2.46 -10.64 3.56
CA MET A 115 1.57 -9.67 2.90
C MET A 115 1.17 -8.54 3.86
N GLN A 116 1.02 -8.87 5.14
CA GLN A 116 0.60 -7.96 6.20
C GLN A 116 1.74 -7.10 6.75
N THR A 117 2.96 -7.63 6.83
CA THR A 117 4.09 -6.97 7.51
C THR A 117 5.20 -6.50 6.55
N GLY A 118 5.20 -7.02 5.33
CA GLY A 118 6.28 -6.86 4.35
C GLY A 118 7.58 -7.60 4.71
N SER A 119 7.57 -8.46 5.73
CA SER A 119 8.77 -9.11 6.28
C SER A 119 8.59 -10.62 6.38
N CYS A 120 9.64 -11.38 6.07
CA CYS A 120 9.65 -12.83 6.22
C CYS A 120 11.07 -13.38 6.36
N ARG A 121 11.18 -14.62 6.85
CA ARG A 121 12.42 -15.40 6.76
C ARG A 121 12.35 -16.30 5.54
N SER A 122 13.27 -16.09 4.59
CA SER A 122 13.30 -16.90 3.37
C SER A 122 13.56 -18.37 3.68
N SER A 123 12.77 -19.27 3.08
CA SER A 123 12.94 -20.72 3.14
C SER A 123 12.53 -21.32 1.79
N PRO A 124 13.05 -22.51 1.41
CA PRO A 124 12.64 -23.18 0.17
C PRO A 124 11.13 -23.41 0.09
N GLN A 125 10.50 -23.75 1.21
CA GLN A 125 9.06 -23.98 1.32
C GLN A 125 8.27 -22.69 1.07
N LEU A 126 8.72 -21.57 1.64
CA LEU A 126 8.07 -20.26 1.47
C LEU A 126 8.20 -19.76 0.03
N LEU A 127 9.35 -19.96 -0.61
CA LEU A 127 9.56 -19.61 -2.01
C LEU A 127 8.71 -20.48 -2.96
N HIS A 128 8.62 -21.78 -2.70
CA HIS A 128 7.73 -22.68 -3.44
C HIS A 128 6.27 -22.25 -3.30
N ALA A 129 5.83 -21.92 -2.08
CA ALA A 129 4.48 -21.42 -1.84
C ALA A 129 4.22 -20.09 -2.55
N ALA A 130 5.17 -19.15 -2.53
CA ALA A 130 5.04 -17.89 -3.26
C ALA A 130 4.98 -18.08 -4.76
N GLU A 131 5.73 -19.03 -5.32
CA GLU A 131 5.63 -19.37 -6.73
C GLU A 131 4.26 -19.93 -7.09
N PHE A 132 3.78 -20.91 -6.33
CA PHE A 132 2.46 -21.52 -6.54
C PHE A 132 1.33 -20.49 -6.41
N LEU A 133 1.38 -19.64 -5.38
CA LEU A 133 0.38 -18.60 -5.14
C LEU A 133 0.54 -17.38 -6.06
N GLY A 134 1.57 -17.32 -6.91
CA GLY A 134 1.82 -16.15 -7.76
C GLY A 134 2.18 -14.89 -6.97
N CYS A 135 2.84 -15.03 -5.82
CA CYS A 135 3.29 -13.94 -4.96
C CYS A 135 4.67 -13.40 -5.42
N ALA A 136 4.67 -12.53 -6.43
CA ALA A 136 5.89 -12.03 -7.06
C ALA A 136 6.80 -11.27 -6.09
N ALA A 137 6.24 -10.44 -5.20
CA ALA A 137 7.01 -9.64 -4.26
C ALA A 137 7.87 -10.51 -3.32
N LEU A 138 7.36 -11.66 -2.89
CA LEU A 138 8.09 -12.57 -2.01
C LEU A 138 9.21 -13.33 -2.75
N LYS A 139 9.06 -13.57 -4.06
CA LYS A 139 10.11 -14.19 -4.90
C LYS A 139 11.36 -13.32 -5.02
N GLU A 140 11.25 -12.00 -4.85
CA GLU A 140 12.36 -11.06 -4.95
C GLU A 140 13.10 -10.83 -3.62
N VAL A 141 12.56 -11.30 -2.50
CA VAL A 141 13.18 -11.17 -1.16
C VAL A 141 14.58 -11.81 -1.07
N PRO A 142 14.85 -13.00 -1.67
CA PRO A 142 16.21 -13.56 -1.72
C PRO A 142 17.21 -12.64 -2.45
N ASN A 143 16.78 -11.93 -3.49
CA ASN A 143 17.64 -11.03 -4.28
C ASN A 143 17.99 -9.74 -3.53
N LEU A 144 17.09 -9.27 -2.66
CA LEU A 144 17.32 -8.11 -1.80
C LEU A 144 18.33 -8.39 -0.67
N ALA A 145 18.37 -9.62 -0.14
CA ALA A 145 19.36 -10.01 0.86
C ALA A 145 20.77 -10.14 0.25
N LEU A 146 20.89 -10.71 -0.96
CA LEU A 146 22.16 -10.85 -1.66
C LEU A 146 22.74 -9.50 -2.12
N SER A 147 21.89 -8.60 -2.60
CA SER A 147 22.31 -7.23 -2.98
C SER A 147 22.72 -6.39 -1.76
N ARG A 148 22.06 -6.57 -0.60
CA ARG A 148 22.48 -5.94 0.67
C ARG A 148 23.80 -6.49 1.20
N CYS A 149 24.05 -7.80 1.07
CA CYS A 149 25.33 -8.41 1.42
C CYS A 149 26.46 -7.97 0.47
N ALA A 150 26.19 -7.81 -0.83
CA ALA A 150 27.19 -7.31 -1.78
C ALA A 150 27.57 -5.83 -1.53
N SER A 151 26.65 -5.03 -0.99
CA SER A 151 26.92 -3.62 -0.62
C SER A 151 27.64 -3.43 0.72
N ARG A 152 27.71 -4.48 1.55
CA ARG A 152 28.45 -4.49 2.83
C ARG A 152 29.59 -5.48 2.68
N GLY A 153 30.70 -5.03 2.10
CA GLY A 153 31.90 -5.83 1.91
C GLY A 153 32.35 -6.52 3.21
N TYR A 154 32.02 -7.80 3.34
CA TYR A 154 32.62 -8.68 4.33
C TYR A 154 33.60 -9.61 3.60
N PRO A 155 34.85 -9.72 4.09
CA PRO A 155 35.83 -10.59 3.47
C PRO A 155 35.40 -12.05 3.66
N SER A 156 35.42 -12.79 2.56
CA SER A 156 35.28 -14.25 2.55
C SER A 156 36.36 -14.86 3.45
N LEU A 157 35.94 -15.55 4.51
CA LEU A 157 36.85 -16.41 5.27
C LEU A 157 37.14 -17.68 4.44
N PRO A 158 38.41 -18.12 4.37
CA PRO A 158 38.77 -19.33 3.64
C PRO A 158 38.29 -20.57 4.40
N ILE A 159 38.04 -21.61 3.60
CA ILE A 159 37.55 -22.96 3.93
C ILE A 159 38.40 -23.62 5.01
#